data_AF-A0A950MLN3-F1
#
_entry.id   AF-A0A950MLN3-F1
#
_cell.length_a   1.000
_cell.length_b   1.000
_cell.length_c   1.000
_cell.angle_alpha   90.00
_cell.angle_beta   90.00
_cell.angle_gamma   90.00
#
_symmetry.space_group_name_H-M   'P 1'
#
loop_
_entity.id
_entity.type
_entity.pdbx_description
1 polymer ?
#
loop_
_entity_poly.entity_id
_entity_poly.type
_entity_poly.pdbx_seq_one_letter_code
_entity_poly.pdbx_strand_id
1 'polypeptide(L)' 'LLAMSQRAWDGFTPQQQRVLERHGQPVVNPIPTIEAVGGGSCRCMLAEVFLPRLEH' A
#
# COMPACT_ATOMS: atom_id res chain seq x y z
N LEU A 1 1.51 -8.97 -1.67
CA LEU A 1 1.80 -7.78 -0.83
C LEU A 1 0.67 -6.80 -1.02
N LEU A 2 0.26 -6.10 0.04
CA LEU A 2 -0.76 -5.05 0.00
C LEU A 2 -0.12 -3.74 0.45
N ALA A 3 0.33 -2.93 -0.52
CA ALA A 3 0.93 -1.62 -0.23
C ALA A 3 -0.17 -0.58 0.03
N MET A 4 -0.08 0.14 1.15
CA MET A 4 -1.03 1.21 1.49
C MET A 4 -0.41 2.26 2.42
N SER A 5 -1.06 3.42 2.52
CA SER A 5 -0.63 4.45 3.46
C SER A 5 -1.05 4.12 4.89
N GLN A 6 -0.37 4.70 5.88
CA GLN A 6 -0.78 4.61 7.28
C GLN A 6 -2.23 5.09 7.48
N ARG A 7 -2.62 6.21 6.85
CA ARG A 7 -3.99 6.74 6.93
C ARG A 7 -5.03 5.76 6.39
N ALA A 8 -4.71 5.00 5.34
CA ALA A 8 -5.59 3.97 4.83
C ALA A 8 -5.72 2.79 5.80
N TRP A 9 -4.60 2.33 6.38
CA TRP A 9 -4.60 1.22 7.33
C TRP A 9 -5.40 1.53 8.60
N ASP A 10 -5.23 2.74 9.14
CA ASP A 10 -5.93 3.21 10.35
C ASP A 10 -7.42 3.47 10.09
N GLY A 11 -7.83 3.63 8.83
CA GLY A 11 -9.23 3.75 8.44
C GLY A 11 -10.00 2.42 8.45
N PHE A 12 -9.31 1.29 8.52
CA PHE A 12 -9.94 -0.02 8.61
C PHE A 12 -10.21 -0.42 10.06
N THR A 13 -11.34 -1.09 10.28
CA THR A 13 -11.59 -1.79 11.53
C THR A 13 -10.64 -3.00 11.67
N PRO A 14 -10.39 -3.49 12.90
CA PRO A 14 -9.60 -4.70 13.11
C PRO A 14 -10.16 -5.93 12.37
N GLN A 15 -11.48 -6.00 12.15
CA GLN A 15 -12.09 -7.08 11.37
C GLN A 15 -11.77 -6.97 9.88
N GLN A 16 -11.76 -5.77 9.32
CA GLN A 16 -11.37 -5.52 7.93
C GLN A 16 -9.87 -5.76 7.71
N GLN A 17 -9.02 -5.33 8.65
CA GLN A 17 -7.58 -5.63 8.63
C GLN A 17 -7.33 -7.15 8.58
N ARG A 18 -8.01 -7.94 9.42
CA ARG A 18 -7.96 -9.41 9.37
C ARG A 18 -8.46 -10.00 8.06
N VAL A 19 -9.35 -9.32 7.33
CA VAL A 19 -9.77 -9.75 5.99
C VAL A 19 -8.64 -9.51 4.99
N LEU A 20 -8.04 -8.33 5.01
CA LEU A 20 -6.94 -7.96 4.11
C LEU A 20 -5.72 -8.86 4.29
N GLU A 21 -5.35 -9.18 5.54
CA GLU A 21 -4.22 -10.06 5.86
C GLU A 21 -4.35 -11.47 5.27
N ARG A 22 -5.58 -11.95 5.02
CA ARG A 22 -5.81 -13.24 4.31
C ARG A 22 -5.49 -13.19 2.83
N HIS A 23 -5.51 -11.99 2.22
CA HIS A 23 -5.25 -11.80 0.80
C HIS A 23 -3.81 -11.37 0.49
N GLY A 24 -3.07 -10.94 1.51
CA GLY A 24 -1.65 -10.65 1.40
C GLY A 24 -1.10 -9.90 2.60
N GLN A 25 0.22 -9.91 2.73
CA GLN A 25 0.92 -9.17 3.79
C GLN A 25 0.82 -7.65 3.54
N PRO A 26 0.28 -6.87 4.50
CA PRO A 26 0.28 -5.41 4.44
C PRO A 26 1.70 -4.84 4.50
N VAL A 27 1.97 -3.85 3.65
CA VAL A 27 3.15 -2.99 3.71
C VAL A 27 2.62 -1.57 3.90
N VAL A 28 2.71 -1.10 5.14
CA VAL A 28 2.10 0.17 5.57
C VAL A 28 3.20 1.21 5.72
N ASN A 29 3.08 2.32 4.99
CA ASN A 29 4.06 3.40 5.03
C ASN A 29 3.36 4.76 5.19
N PRO A 30 3.82 5.62 6.12
CA PRO A 30 3.32 6.99 6.20
C PRO A 30 3.81 7.80 5.00
N ILE A 31 2.91 8.50 4.32
CA ILE A 31 3.19 9.40 3.17
C ILE A 31 2.53 10.78 3.35
N PRO A 32 2.76 11.46 4.48
CA PRO A 32 1.97 12.61 4.92
C PRO A 32 1.99 13.77 3.92
N THR A 33 3.13 14.04 3.27
CA THR A 33 3.25 15.12 2.28
C THR A 33 2.37 14.88 1.06
N ILE A 34 2.35 13.65 0.55
CA ILE A 34 1.54 13.30 -0.62
C ILE A 34 0.04 13.38 -0.30
N GLU A 35 -0.37 12.90 0.88
CA GLU A 35 -1.77 12.89 1.31
C GLU A 35 -2.30 14.26 1.75
N ALA A 36 -1.44 15.14 2.28
CA ALA A 36 -1.83 16.46 2.77
C ALA A 36 -1.68 17.57 1.72
N VAL A 37 -0.67 17.48 0.85
CA VAL A 37 -0.31 18.54 -0.10
C VAL A 37 -0.56 18.10 -1.54
N GLY A 38 -0.21 16.86 -1.90
CA GLY A 38 -0.29 16.35 -3.27
C GLY A 38 -1.66 15.81 -3.67
N GLY A 39 -2.58 15.57 -2.73
CA GLY A 39 -3.90 14.99 -2.98
C GLY A 39 -3.91 13.52 -3.42
N GLY A 40 -2.78 12.82 -3.32
CA GLY A 40 -2.63 11.41 -3.70
C GLY A 40 -2.56 10.47 -2.49
N SER A 41 -2.42 9.17 -2.75
CA SER A 41 -2.14 8.16 -1.72
C SER A 41 -1.18 7.09 -2.25
N CYS A 42 -0.92 6.05 -1.47
CA CYS A 42 0.09 5.02 -1.76
C CYS A 42 -0.11 4.41 -3.16
N ARG A 43 -1.36 4.10 -3.55
CA ARG A 43 -1.66 3.55 -4.88
C ARG A 43 -1.21 4.45 -6.03
N CYS A 44 -1.30 5.77 -5.88
CA CYS A 44 -0.88 6.72 -6.91
C CYS A 44 0.65 6.79 -7.08
N MET A 45 1.41 6.26 -6.11
CA MET A 45 2.88 6.24 -6.11
C MET A 45 3.46 4.91 -6.61
N LEU A 46 2.62 3.92 -6.93
CA LEU A 46 3.07 2.60 -7.38
C LEU A 46 3.20 2.58 -8.90
N ALA A 47 4.31 1.98 -9.37
CA ALA A 47 4.51 1.60 -10.75
C ALA A 47 4.89 0.11 -10.79
N GLU A 48 4.08 -0.70 -11.45
CA GLU A 48 4.39 -2.12 -11.65
C GLU A 48 5.46 -2.24 -12.74
N VAL A 49 6.51 -3.01 -12.43
CA VAL A 49 7.65 -3.22 -13.33
C VAL A 49 7.69 -4.69 -13.72
N PHE A 50 7.32 -4.99 -14.97
CA PHE A 50 7.22 -6.35 -15.52
C PHE A 50 8.48 -6.72 -16.33
N LEU A 51 9.66 -6.60 -15.73
CA LEU A 51 10.91 -6.99 -16.40
C LEU A 51 11.04 -8.52 -16.49
N PRO A 52 11.64 -9.05 -17.58
CA PRO A 52 11.98 -10.45 -17.65
C PRO A 52 12.94 -10.82 -16.51
N ARG A 53 12.82 -12.05 -16.02
CA ARG A 53 13.74 -12.55 -15.00
C ARG A 53 15.14 -12.63 -15.62
N LEU A 54 16.10 -11.92 -15.04
CA LEU A 54 17.49 -12.06 -15.45
C LEU A 54 17.97 -13.46 -15.03
N GLU A 55 18.21 -14.32 -16.01
CA GLU A 55 18.88 -15.59 -15.78
C GLU A 55 20.38 -15.31 -15.66
N HIS A 56 20.98 -15.68 -14.53
CA HIS A 56 22.42 -15.70 -14.29
C HIS A 56 22.88 -17.13 -14.14
#